data_AF-A0A3N7EM87-F1
#
_entry.id   AF-A0A3N7EM87-F1
#
_cell.length_a   1.000
_cell.length_b   1.000
_cell.length_c   1.000
_cell.angle_alpha   90.00
_cell.angle_beta   90.00
_cell.angle_gamma   90.00
#
_symmetry.space_group_name_H-M   'P 1'
#
loop_
_entity.id
_entity.type
_entity.pdbx_description
1 polymer ?
#
loop_
_entity_poly.entity_id
_entity_poly.type
_entity_poly.pdbx_seq_one_letter_code
_entity_poly.pdbx_strand_id
1 'polypeptide(L)'
;MLLTLLLGPDFGSPPSFVSRKLLTVLSECGKTSSLIDDISIVNLYASGSSHSFPVSSGEEALLKVRKEVMNDRVHFVWTQFSELNSYFKKQAEDEGKLNGKLAEMISLLTCEKKSAHRKGMKCSLTSELKEIPTQMDAWVRCLYSTLPTNTMLIICTGHGDTAIVHRLRKILVEQKETAISLEKIVQVLEELQAQAEVALCFVGVKNRGHAR
;
A
#
# COMPACT_ATOMS: atom_id res chain seq x y z
N MET A 1 3.32 -5.09 6.64
CA MET A 1 1.85 -4.99 6.51
C MET A 1 1.13 -6.32 6.78
N LEU A 2 1.78 -7.50 6.64
CA LEU A 2 1.17 -8.81 6.90
C LEU A 2 0.79 -9.10 8.38
N LEU A 3 1.23 -8.26 9.33
CA LEU A 3 1.02 -8.48 10.78
C LEU A 3 0.54 -7.26 11.57
N THR A 4 0.12 -6.19 10.90
CA THR A 4 -0.15 -4.89 11.54
C THR A 4 -1.63 -4.53 11.57
N LEU A 5 -2.49 -5.48 11.93
CA LEU A 5 -3.93 -5.23 12.06
C LEU A 5 -4.36 -4.73 13.44
N LEU A 6 -3.50 -4.80 14.47
CA LEU A 6 -3.85 -4.44 15.85
C LEU A 6 -3.10 -3.24 16.43
N LEU A 7 -1.88 -2.95 15.97
CA LEU A 7 -1.01 -1.95 16.61
C LEU A 7 -0.62 -0.78 15.70
N GLY A 8 -1.10 -0.79 14.46
CA GLY A 8 -0.60 0.12 13.46
C GLY A 8 0.89 -0.14 13.13
N PRO A 9 1.31 0.24 11.94
CA PRO A 9 2.71 0.26 11.56
C PRO A 9 3.51 1.26 12.41
N ASP A 10 4.56 0.75 13.04
CA ASP A 10 5.49 1.57 13.80
C ASP A 10 6.47 2.24 12.82
N PHE A 11 6.54 3.57 12.81
CA PHE A 11 7.40 4.35 11.90
C PHE A 11 8.88 4.30 12.33
N GLY A 12 9.44 3.10 12.48
CA GLY A 12 10.86 2.89 12.76
C GLY A 12 11.20 2.43 14.17
N SER A 13 10.24 2.08 15.03
CA SER A 13 10.57 1.39 16.28
C SER A 13 10.96 -0.06 16.00
N PRO A 14 12.02 -0.59 16.65
CA PRO A 14 12.34 -2.00 16.57
C PRO A 14 11.16 -2.82 17.12
N PRO A 15 10.76 -3.93 16.46
CA PRO A 15 9.63 -4.73 16.92
C PRO A 15 9.96 -5.32 18.30
N SER A 16 9.28 -4.83 19.34
CA SER A 16 9.39 -5.34 20.72
C SER A 16 8.67 -6.68 20.91
N PHE A 17 7.84 -7.08 19.95
CA PHE A 17 7.10 -8.33 19.97
C PHE A 17 7.78 -9.38 19.08
N VAL A 18 7.93 -10.59 19.62
CA VAL A 18 8.23 -11.82 18.85
C VAL A 18 6.99 -12.12 17.98
N SER A 19 6.86 -11.38 16.88
CA SER A 19 5.69 -11.43 16.04
C SER A 19 5.75 -12.68 15.16
N ARG A 20 4.94 -13.70 15.45
CA ARG A 20 4.87 -14.91 14.62
C ARG A 20 4.26 -14.58 13.26
N LYS A 21 4.84 -15.09 12.17
CA LYS A 21 4.34 -14.84 10.81
C LYS A 21 2.95 -15.47 10.63
N LEU A 22 2.03 -14.76 9.98
CA LEU A 22 0.66 -15.24 9.71
C LEU A 22 0.67 -16.60 8.97
N LEU A 23 1.52 -16.74 7.95
CA LEU A 23 1.62 -17.98 7.18
C LEU A 23 2.10 -19.18 8.02
N THR A 24 2.96 -18.92 9.02
CA THR A 24 3.38 -19.94 9.99
C THR A 24 2.22 -20.39 10.87
N VAL A 25 1.42 -19.44 11.38
CA VAL A 25 0.23 -19.76 12.19
C VAL A 25 -0.78 -20.55 11.36
N LEU A 26 -1.02 -20.16 10.11
CA LEU A 26 -1.93 -20.89 9.21
C LEU A 26 -1.44 -22.33 8.97
N SER A 27 -0.15 -22.50 8.68
CA SER A 27 0.46 -23.83 8.49
C SER A 27 0.28 -24.73 9.71
N GLU A 28 0.52 -24.21 10.92
CA GLU A 28 0.33 -24.94 12.19
C GLU A 28 -1.14 -25.34 12.43
N CYS A 29 -2.09 -24.55 11.93
CA CYS A 29 -3.52 -24.90 11.94
C CYS A 29 -3.94 -25.84 10.79
N GLY A 30 -2.98 -26.41 10.05
CA GLY A 30 -3.25 -27.27 8.90
C GLY A 30 -3.84 -26.53 7.69
N LYS A 31 -3.69 -25.20 7.62
CA LYS A 31 -4.14 -24.37 6.50
C LYS A 31 -2.98 -24.11 5.55
N THR A 32 -3.11 -24.67 4.36
CA THR A 32 -2.25 -24.35 3.21
C THR A 32 -2.50 -22.91 2.75
N SER A 33 -1.42 -22.22 2.42
CA SER A 33 -1.43 -20.81 2.04
C SER A 33 -0.51 -20.55 0.86
N SER A 34 -0.80 -19.48 0.12
CA SER A 34 -0.01 -19.07 -1.04
C SER A 34 0.34 -17.59 -0.95
N LEU A 35 1.62 -17.28 -1.15
CA LEU A 35 2.18 -15.95 -1.11
C LEU A 35 2.63 -15.54 -2.51
N ILE A 36 1.98 -14.53 -3.09
CA ILE A 36 2.23 -14.02 -4.44
C ILE A 36 2.65 -12.55 -4.33
N ASP A 37 3.94 -12.28 -4.29
CA ASP A 37 4.48 -10.94 -4.00
C ASP A 37 5.89 -10.76 -4.58
N ASP A 38 6.49 -9.59 -4.40
CA ASP A 38 7.89 -9.35 -4.75
C ASP A 38 8.83 -10.34 -4.06
N ILE A 39 9.95 -10.68 -4.72
CA ILE A 39 10.92 -11.65 -4.22
C ILE A 39 11.45 -11.33 -2.81
N SER A 40 11.59 -10.04 -2.46
CA SER A 40 12.03 -9.63 -1.13
C SER A 40 11.00 -9.97 -0.05
N ILE A 41 9.71 -9.81 -0.35
CA ILE A 41 8.60 -10.14 0.55
C ILE A 41 8.44 -11.65 0.65
N VAL A 42 8.54 -12.36 -0.48
CA VAL A 42 8.49 -13.82 -0.51
C VAL A 42 9.60 -14.41 0.35
N ASN A 43 10.85 -13.98 0.18
CA ASN A 43 11.97 -14.46 0.99
C ASN A 43 11.81 -14.14 2.48
N LEU A 44 11.19 -13.01 2.81
CA LEU A 44 10.98 -12.58 4.19
C LEU A 44 9.83 -13.33 4.87
N TYR A 45 8.73 -13.61 4.17
CA TYR A 45 7.48 -14.06 4.79
C TYR A 45 7.03 -15.46 4.41
N ALA A 46 7.52 -16.04 3.32
CA ALA A 46 7.24 -17.44 3.00
C ALA A 46 7.63 -18.35 4.18
N SER A 47 6.81 -19.35 4.45
CA SER A 47 7.05 -20.29 5.53
C SER A 47 6.79 -21.70 5.04
N GLY A 48 7.79 -22.59 5.17
CA GLY A 48 7.69 -24.04 4.98
C GLY A 48 6.69 -24.51 3.92
N SER A 49 5.47 -24.83 4.36
CA SER A 49 4.41 -25.41 3.53
C SER A 49 3.64 -24.43 2.64
N SER A 50 3.98 -23.14 2.61
CA SER A 50 3.28 -22.14 1.79
C SER A 50 3.78 -22.14 0.34
N HIS A 51 2.87 -22.17 -0.64
CA HIS A 51 3.26 -21.94 -2.02
C HIS A 51 3.76 -20.49 -2.17
N SER A 52 4.86 -20.31 -2.90
CA SER A 52 5.54 -19.03 -3.01
C SER A 52 5.76 -18.69 -4.46
N PHE A 53 5.23 -17.55 -4.90
CA PHE A 53 5.29 -17.10 -6.27
C PHE A 53 5.88 -15.68 -6.30
N PRO A 54 7.19 -15.53 -6.54
CA PRO A 54 7.77 -14.21 -6.77
C PRO A 54 7.18 -13.63 -8.06
N VAL A 55 6.75 -12.37 -8.01
CA VAL A 55 6.20 -11.64 -9.15
C VAL A 55 6.84 -10.26 -9.27
N SER A 56 6.88 -9.74 -10.49
CA SER A 56 7.54 -8.47 -10.83
C SER A 56 6.58 -7.35 -11.23
N SER A 57 5.30 -7.68 -11.46
CA SER A 57 4.25 -6.74 -11.88
C SER A 57 2.87 -7.17 -11.38
N GLY A 58 1.93 -6.24 -11.30
CA GLY A 58 0.54 -6.51 -10.95
C GLY A 58 -0.18 -7.40 -11.96
N GLU A 59 0.16 -7.32 -13.25
CA GLU A 59 -0.40 -8.23 -14.26
C GLU A 59 0.01 -9.69 -14.01
N GLU A 60 1.29 -9.91 -13.70
CA GLU A 60 1.80 -11.22 -13.32
C GLU A 60 1.15 -11.72 -12.02
N ALA A 61 1.06 -10.83 -11.02
CA ALA A 61 0.39 -11.12 -9.75
C ALA A 61 -1.07 -11.55 -9.96
N LEU A 62 -1.82 -10.84 -10.80
CA LEU A 62 -3.20 -11.14 -11.13
C LEU A 62 -3.33 -12.51 -11.80
N LEU A 63 -2.46 -12.84 -12.76
CA LEU A 63 -2.48 -14.13 -13.44
C LEU A 63 -2.24 -15.29 -12.45
N LYS A 64 -1.28 -15.16 -11.54
CA LYS A 64 -0.97 -16.18 -10.53
C LYS A 64 -2.09 -16.32 -9.51
N VAL A 65 -2.61 -15.20 -9.00
CA VAL A 65 -3.71 -15.20 -8.02
C VAL A 65 -4.94 -15.85 -8.60
N ARG A 66 -5.33 -15.53 -9.83
CA ARG A 66 -6.53 -16.11 -10.47
C ARG A 66 -6.43 -17.63 -10.60
N LYS A 67 -5.23 -18.17 -10.82
CA LYS A 67 -5.00 -19.61 -10.84
C LYS A 67 -5.08 -20.20 -9.43
N GLU A 68 -4.48 -19.53 -8.46
CA GLU A 68 -4.32 -20.06 -7.11
C GLU A 68 -5.61 -20.02 -6.27
N VAL A 69 -6.47 -19.02 -6.48
CA VAL A 69 -7.78 -18.95 -5.82
C VAL A 69 -8.75 -20.05 -6.27
N MET A 70 -8.46 -20.71 -7.39
CA MET A 70 -9.22 -21.86 -7.90
C MET A 70 -8.61 -23.20 -7.45
N ASN A 71 -7.53 -23.16 -6.67
CA ASN A 71 -6.89 -24.36 -6.15
C ASN A 71 -7.59 -24.80 -4.86
N ASP A 72 -8.37 -25.88 -4.93
CA ASP A 72 -9.11 -26.43 -3.79
C ASP A 72 -8.22 -26.88 -2.62
N ARG A 73 -6.91 -27.02 -2.86
CA ARG A 73 -5.94 -27.33 -1.82
C ARG A 73 -5.42 -26.11 -1.08
N VAL A 74 -5.82 -24.89 -1.42
CA VAL A 74 -5.31 -23.64 -0.83
C VAL A 74 -6.43 -22.95 -0.06
N HIS A 75 -6.16 -22.58 1.20
CA HIS A 75 -7.15 -21.95 2.07
C HIS A 75 -6.97 -20.44 2.20
N PHE A 76 -5.77 -19.93 1.90
CA PHE A 76 -5.42 -18.53 2.04
C PHE A 76 -4.49 -18.10 0.91
N VAL A 77 -4.79 -16.99 0.25
CA VAL A 77 -3.95 -16.40 -0.80
C VAL A 77 -3.67 -14.95 -0.44
N TRP A 78 -2.38 -14.59 -0.39
CA TRP A 78 -1.93 -13.21 -0.26
C TRP A 78 -1.38 -12.71 -1.58
N THR A 79 -1.74 -11.48 -1.94
CA THR A 79 -1.09 -10.76 -3.02
C THR A 79 -1.02 -9.26 -2.75
N GLN A 80 -0.06 -8.60 -3.39
CA GLN A 80 0.08 -7.15 -3.38
C GLN A 80 0.17 -6.62 -4.82
N PHE A 81 -0.61 -5.58 -5.11
CA PHE A 81 -0.43 -4.72 -6.29
C PHE A 81 0.42 -3.51 -5.88
N SER A 82 1.60 -3.36 -6.47
CA SER A 82 2.65 -2.44 -6.00
C SER A 82 2.81 -1.18 -6.84
N GLU A 83 1.97 -1.00 -7.87
CA GLU A 83 2.03 0.08 -8.87
C GLU A 83 1.96 1.46 -8.22
N LEU A 84 1.03 1.65 -7.28
CA LEU A 84 0.86 2.92 -6.57
C LEU A 84 2.08 3.25 -5.71
N ASN A 85 2.61 2.26 -4.98
CA ASN A 85 3.81 2.43 -4.16
C ASN A 85 5.05 2.71 -5.04
N SER A 86 5.16 2.03 -6.18
CA SER A 86 6.23 2.26 -7.15
C SER A 86 6.17 3.66 -7.74
N TYR A 87 4.98 4.17 -8.02
CA TYR A 87 4.78 5.57 -8.42
C TYR A 87 5.25 6.53 -7.34
N PHE A 88 4.84 6.36 -6.08
CA PHE A 88 5.26 7.24 -4.99
C PHE A 88 6.78 7.23 -4.77
N LYS A 89 7.43 6.06 -4.84
CA LYS A 89 8.90 5.97 -4.78
C LYS A 89 9.59 6.78 -5.87
N LYS A 90 9.14 6.64 -7.13
CA LYS A 90 9.67 7.42 -8.26
C LYS A 90 9.50 8.93 -8.05
N GLN A 91 8.34 9.36 -7.52
CA GLN A 91 8.07 10.77 -7.25
C GLN A 91 8.95 11.33 -6.12
N ALA A 92 9.24 10.53 -5.09
CA ALA A 92 10.09 10.94 -3.97
C ALA A 92 11.59 11.03 -4.33
N GLU A 93 12.02 10.26 -5.33
CA GLU A 93 13.41 10.28 -5.83
C GLU A 93 13.68 11.41 -6.83
N ASP A 94 12.65 11.91 -7.52
CA ASP A 94 12.73 13.05 -8.43
C ASP A 94 12.71 14.37 -7.65
N GLU A 95 13.84 15.07 -7.63
CA GLU A 95 13.99 16.33 -6.87
C GLU A 95 13.05 17.43 -7.35
N GLY A 96 12.75 17.50 -8.65
CA GLY A 96 11.84 18.50 -9.21
C GLY A 96 10.41 18.28 -8.73
N LYS A 97 9.94 17.03 -8.81
CA LYS A 97 8.60 16.62 -8.33
C LYS A 97 8.46 16.77 -6.82
N LEU A 98 9.49 16.38 -6.06
CA LEU A 98 9.54 16.53 -4.61
C LEU A 98 9.45 18.01 -4.21
N ASN A 99 10.28 18.87 -4.80
CA ASN A 99 10.30 20.30 -4.50
C ASN A 99 8.98 20.98 -4.87
N GLY A 100 8.37 20.59 -6.01
CA GLY A 100 7.04 21.07 -6.40
C GLY A 100 5.97 20.72 -5.37
N LYS A 101 5.91 19.45 -4.94
CA LYS A 101 4.97 18.98 -3.92
C LYS A 101 5.20 19.64 -2.56
N LEU A 102 6.45 19.88 -2.17
CA LEU A 102 6.80 20.63 -0.96
C LEU A 102 6.32 22.08 -1.03
N ALA A 103 6.58 22.77 -2.13
CA ALA A 103 6.14 24.16 -2.31
C ALA A 103 4.61 24.27 -2.25
N GLU A 104 3.89 23.32 -2.85
CA GLU A 104 2.42 23.23 -2.77
C GLU A 104 1.97 23.05 -1.32
N MET A 105 2.52 22.08 -0.58
CA MET A 105 2.17 21.84 0.82
C MET A 105 2.48 23.03 1.73
N ILE A 106 3.62 23.69 1.54
CA ILE A 106 3.98 24.91 2.29
C ILE A 106 2.98 26.03 1.98
N SER A 107 2.62 26.21 0.70
CA SER A 107 1.61 27.20 0.32
C SER A 107 0.26 26.93 1.00
N LEU A 108 -0.13 25.66 1.13
CA LEU A 108 -1.38 25.28 1.79
C LEU A 108 -1.36 25.55 3.29
N LEU A 109 -0.22 25.29 3.95
CA LEU A 109 -0.06 25.51 5.39
C LEU A 109 0.09 27.00 5.75
N THR A 110 0.64 27.82 4.84
CA THR A 110 0.94 29.24 5.11
C THR A 110 -0.14 30.22 4.66
N CYS A 111 -1.05 29.82 3.77
CA CYS A 111 -2.15 30.68 3.31
C CYS A 111 -3.26 30.81 4.37
N GLU A 112 -3.09 31.72 5.32
CA GLU A 112 -4.16 32.23 6.18
C GLU A 112 -5.18 33.05 5.36
N LYS A 113 -6.23 32.42 4.80
CA LYS A 113 -7.48 33.13 4.47
C LYS A 113 -8.63 32.17 4.20
N LYS A 114 -9.62 32.24 5.10
CA LYS A 114 -11.05 31.92 4.94
C LYS A 114 -11.45 31.42 3.54
N SER A 115 -11.70 30.13 3.41
CA SER A 115 -12.76 29.70 2.50
C SER A 115 -13.53 28.53 3.11
N ALA A 116 -14.82 28.76 3.32
CA ALA A 116 -15.84 27.74 3.52
C ALA A 116 -16.08 26.90 2.25
N HIS A 117 -15.03 26.66 1.47
CA HIS A 117 -15.03 25.85 0.27
C HIS A 117 -13.84 24.91 0.27
N ARG A 118 -13.93 23.85 1.09
CA ARG A 118 -13.29 22.54 0.81
C ARG A 118 -13.91 21.91 -0.47
N LYS A 119 -14.18 22.69 -1.52
CA LYS A 119 -14.63 22.15 -2.81
C LYS A 119 -13.37 21.70 -3.55
N GLY A 120 -13.06 20.42 -3.38
CA GLY A 120 -12.18 19.62 -4.23
C GLY A 120 -11.03 20.41 -4.84
N MET A 121 -9.97 20.60 -4.06
CA MET A 121 -8.70 21.09 -4.60
C MET A 121 -8.31 20.17 -5.76
N LYS A 122 -8.28 20.74 -6.97
CA LYS A 122 -7.69 20.11 -8.15
C LYS A 122 -6.19 20.04 -7.89
N CYS A 123 -5.75 19.09 -7.05
CA CYS A 123 -4.42 18.54 -7.18
C CYS A 123 -4.32 18.15 -8.66
N SER A 124 -3.33 18.67 -9.39
CA SER A 124 -3.15 18.28 -10.79
C SER A 124 -2.66 16.84 -10.80
N LEU A 125 -3.58 15.92 -10.53
CA LEU A 125 -3.36 14.49 -10.60
C LEU A 125 -2.82 14.21 -12.00
N THR A 126 -1.57 13.77 -12.06
CA THR A 126 -0.94 13.33 -13.31
C THR A 126 -1.83 12.28 -13.97
N SER A 127 -1.81 12.20 -15.30
CA SER A 127 -2.53 11.14 -16.01
C SER A 127 -2.11 9.76 -15.49
N GLU A 128 -0.81 9.57 -15.26
CA GLU A 128 -0.23 8.36 -14.65
C GLU A 128 -0.88 8.00 -13.31
N LEU A 129 -1.01 8.95 -12.38
CA LEU A 129 -1.63 8.69 -11.07
C LEU A 129 -3.14 8.39 -11.17
N LYS A 130 -3.84 8.87 -12.21
CA LYS A 130 -5.26 8.54 -12.42
C LYS A 130 -5.46 7.15 -13.00
N GLU A 131 -4.53 6.73 -13.85
CA GLU A 131 -4.56 5.42 -14.50
C GLU A 131 -4.32 4.28 -13.50
N ILE A 132 -3.43 4.48 -12.52
CA ILE A 132 -3.09 3.45 -11.52
C ILE A 132 -4.33 2.96 -10.73
N PRO A 133 -5.13 3.80 -10.05
CA PRO A 133 -6.34 3.34 -9.36
C PRO A 133 -7.37 2.71 -10.29
N THR A 134 -7.49 3.22 -11.52
CA THR A 134 -8.40 2.66 -12.54
C THR A 134 -8.00 1.24 -12.91
N GLN A 135 -6.69 1.00 -13.08
CA GLN A 135 -6.14 -0.32 -13.36
C GLN A 135 -6.30 -1.26 -12.15
N MET A 136 -6.03 -0.80 -10.93
CA MET A 136 -6.23 -1.58 -9.71
C MET A 136 -7.71 -1.97 -9.52
N ASP A 137 -8.66 -1.06 -9.79
CA ASP A 137 -10.09 -1.37 -9.78
C ASP A 137 -10.45 -2.47 -10.80
N ALA A 138 -9.88 -2.39 -12.02
CA ALA A 138 -10.07 -3.44 -13.02
C ALA A 138 -9.53 -4.80 -12.56
N TRP A 139 -8.36 -4.83 -11.91
CA TRP A 139 -7.79 -6.05 -11.34
C TRP A 139 -8.62 -6.61 -10.20
N VAL A 140 -9.08 -5.78 -9.28
CA VAL A 140 -9.98 -6.18 -8.19
C VAL A 140 -11.27 -6.76 -8.73
N ARG A 141 -11.88 -6.12 -9.74
CA ARG A 141 -13.10 -6.62 -10.40
C ARG A 141 -12.85 -7.98 -11.04
N CYS A 142 -11.76 -8.13 -11.77
CA CYS A 142 -11.36 -9.38 -12.44
C CYS A 142 -11.08 -10.51 -11.42
N LEU A 143 -10.42 -10.19 -10.32
CA LEU A 143 -10.19 -11.11 -9.21
C LEU A 143 -11.52 -11.55 -8.59
N TYR A 144 -12.36 -10.59 -8.19
CA TYR A 144 -13.65 -10.88 -7.57
C TYR A 144 -14.56 -11.74 -8.45
N SER A 145 -14.60 -11.48 -9.77
CA SER A 145 -15.35 -12.32 -10.70
C SER A 145 -14.81 -13.76 -10.77
N THR A 146 -13.51 -13.96 -10.56
CA THR A 146 -12.86 -15.27 -10.58
C THR A 146 -13.05 -16.06 -9.27
N LEU A 147 -13.22 -15.39 -8.12
CA LEU A 147 -13.29 -16.07 -6.82
C LEU A 147 -14.38 -17.16 -6.76
N PRO A 148 -14.17 -18.27 -6.07
CA PRO A 148 -15.24 -19.22 -5.74
C PRO A 148 -16.35 -18.59 -4.88
N THR A 149 -17.48 -19.27 -4.80
CA THR A 149 -18.54 -18.90 -3.84
C THR A 149 -18.05 -19.15 -2.42
N ASN A 150 -18.51 -18.34 -1.46
CA ASN A 150 -18.13 -18.37 -0.04
C ASN A 150 -16.66 -18.02 0.21
N THR A 151 -16.00 -17.40 -0.75
CA THR A 151 -14.66 -16.84 -0.56
C THR A 151 -14.74 -15.46 0.07
N MET A 152 -13.96 -15.24 1.13
CA MET A 152 -13.75 -13.91 1.72
C MET A 152 -12.62 -13.20 0.98
N LEU A 153 -12.87 -11.98 0.52
CA LEU A 153 -11.89 -11.07 -0.05
C LEU A 153 -11.65 -9.91 0.92
N ILE A 154 -10.40 -9.70 1.29
CA ILE A 154 -9.94 -8.60 2.14
C ILE A 154 -9.01 -7.74 1.28
N ILE A 155 -9.32 -6.45 1.13
CA ILE A 155 -8.50 -5.47 0.41
C ILE A 155 -8.05 -4.43 1.40
N CYS A 156 -6.74 -4.31 1.59
CA CYS A 156 -6.14 -3.31 2.46
C CYS A 156 -5.20 -2.43 1.62
N THR A 157 -5.31 -1.10 1.74
CA THR A 157 -4.40 -0.17 1.05
C THR A 157 -3.06 -0.02 1.75
N GLY A 158 -2.97 -0.39 3.02
CA GLY A 158 -1.84 -0.03 3.87
C GLY A 158 -1.81 1.47 4.08
N HIS A 159 -0.61 2.02 4.16
CA HIS A 159 -0.40 3.46 4.27
C HIS A 159 -0.59 4.18 2.94
N GLY A 160 -0.74 5.50 3.03
CA GLY A 160 -0.58 6.41 1.92
C GLY A 160 0.89 6.54 1.45
N ASP A 161 1.25 7.71 0.96
CA ASP A 161 2.59 8.00 0.42
C ASP A 161 3.64 8.05 1.54
N THR A 162 4.21 6.90 1.89
CA THR A 162 5.33 6.81 2.86
C THR A 162 6.68 7.14 2.21
N ALA A 163 6.78 7.08 0.89
CA ALA A 163 8.01 7.35 0.16
C ALA A 163 8.47 8.80 0.37
N ILE A 164 7.55 9.76 0.27
CA ILE A 164 7.85 11.17 0.55
C ILE A 164 8.25 11.39 2.03
N VAL A 165 7.56 10.74 2.98
CA VAL A 165 7.87 10.84 4.41
C VAL A 165 9.30 10.36 4.69
N HIS A 166 9.68 9.20 4.15
CA HIS A 166 11.04 8.67 4.30
C HIS A 166 12.09 9.57 3.64
N ARG A 167 11.77 10.14 2.47
CA ARG A 167 12.67 11.07 1.77
C ARG A 167 12.92 12.34 2.58
N LEU A 168 11.87 12.95 3.14
CA LEU A 168 12.00 14.17 3.95
C LEU A 168 12.76 13.91 5.24
N ARG A 169 12.50 12.79 5.92
CA ARG A 169 13.30 12.38 7.10
C ARG A 169 14.78 12.22 6.75
N LYS A 170 15.10 11.63 5.60
CA LYS A 170 16.48 11.51 5.12
C LYS A 170 17.14 12.88 4.89
N ILE A 171 16.43 13.83 4.28
CA ILE A 171 16.93 15.20 4.08
C ILE A 171 17.22 15.89 5.41
N LEU A 172 16.32 15.76 6.40
CA LEU A 172 16.49 16.34 7.73
C LEU A 172 17.70 15.76 8.46
N VAL A 173 17.93 14.46 8.37
CA VAL A 173 19.10 13.79 8.98
C VAL A 173 20.40 14.19 8.29
N GLU A 174 20.40 14.29 6.96
CA GLU A 174 21.59 14.63 6.18
C GLU A 174 21.96 16.12 6.27
N GLN A 175 21.09 16.98 6.84
CA GLN A 175 21.23 18.45 6.89
C GLN A 175 21.68 19.07 5.56
N LYS A 176 21.24 18.48 4.44
CA LYS A 176 21.59 19.02 3.13
C LYS A 176 21.05 20.44 3.00
N GLU A 177 21.87 21.35 2.46
CA GLU A 177 21.39 22.66 2.03
C GLU A 177 20.25 22.46 1.05
N THR A 178 19.05 22.86 1.46
CA THR A 178 17.87 22.84 0.60
C THR A 178 17.37 24.27 0.45
N ALA A 179 16.68 24.54 -0.66
CA ALA A 179 16.09 25.86 -0.92
C ALA A 179 14.98 26.24 0.08
N ILE A 180 14.58 25.31 0.97
CA ILE A 180 13.48 25.45 1.91
C ILE A 180 14.04 25.36 3.34
N SER A 181 13.61 26.27 4.21
CA SER A 181 13.99 26.22 5.63
C SER A 181 13.58 24.91 6.30
N LEU A 182 14.46 24.31 7.10
CA LEU A 182 14.22 23.05 7.80
C LEU A 182 12.94 23.05 8.65
N GLU A 183 12.61 24.17 9.29
CA GLU A 183 11.38 24.32 10.09
C GLU A 183 10.10 24.06 9.26
N LYS A 184 10.05 24.59 8.03
CA LYS A 184 8.93 24.35 7.10
C LYS A 184 8.87 22.91 6.64
N ILE A 185 10.02 22.26 6.46
CA ILE A 185 10.08 20.83 6.12
C ILE A 185 9.51 19.98 7.26
N VAL A 186 9.82 20.32 8.51
CA VAL A 186 9.26 19.63 9.69
C VAL A 186 7.73 19.76 9.74
N GLN A 187 7.18 20.95 9.53
CA GLN A 187 5.72 21.15 9.51
C GLN A 187 5.03 20.35 8.39
N VAL A 188 5.60 20.34 7.19
CA VAL A 188 5.06 19.55 6.07
C VAL A 188 5.19 18.05 6.33
N LEU A 189 6.27 17.62 6.97
CA LEU A 189 6.49 16.22 7.32
C LEU A 189 5.41 15.70 8.27
N GLU A 190 5.03 16.48 9.29
CA GLU A 190 3.95 16.11 10.22
C GLU A 190 2.62 15.88 9.50
N GLU A 191 2.23 16.79 8.61
CA GLU A 191 1.00 16.66 7.83
C GLU A 191 1.05 15.46 6.87
N LEU A 192 2.15 15.28 6.13
CA LEU A 192 2.31 14.14 5.23
C LEU A 192 2.31 12.80 5.97
N GLN A 193 2.89 12.76 7.17
CA GLN A 193 2.85 11.57 8.02
C GLN A 193 1.41 11.27 8.47
N ALA A 194 0.67 12.27 8.96
CA ALA A 194 -0.72 12.10 9.35
C ALA A 194 -1.59 11.60 8.18
N GLN A 195 -1.35 12.08 6.96
CA GLN A 195 -2.01 11.58 5.75
C GLN A 195 -1.61 10.15 5.40
N ALA A 196 -0.33 9.80 5.52
CA ALA A 196 0.17 8.47 5.21
C ALA A 196 -0.33 7.40 6.22
N GLU A 197 -0.63 7.79 7.45
CA GLU A 197 -1.17 6.92 8.50
C GLU A 197 -2.60 6.43 8.22
N VAL A 198 -3.33 7.09 7.33
CA VAL A 198 -4.68 6.68 6.96
C VAL A 198 -4.65 5.44 6.06
N ALA A 199 -5.29 4.37 6.52
CA ALA A 199 -5.45 3.12 5.78
C ALA A 199 -6.92 2.78 5.57
N LEU A 200 -7.22 2.16 4.42
CA LEU A 200 -8.54 1.62 4.11
C LEU A 200 -8.48 0.09 4.13
N CYS A 201 -9.52 -0.53 4.68
CA CYS A 201 -9.73 -1.97 4.69
C CYS A 201 -11.16 -2.27 4.27
N PHE A 202 -11.31 -3.07 3.21
CA PHE A 202 -12.59 -3.53 2.71
C PHE A 202 -12.65 -5.05 2.84
N VAL A 203 -13.77 -5.56 3.33
CA VAL A 203 -14.01 -7.00 3.47
C VAL A 203 -15.34 -7.35 2.82
N GLY A 204 -15.34 -8.40 2.01
CA GLY A 204 -16.54 -8.91 1.37
C GLY A 204 -16.49 -10.42 1.24
N VAL A 205 -17.66 -11.06 1.29
CA VAL A 205 -17.80 -12.49 1.01
C VAL A 205 -18.55 -12.65 -0.30
N LYS A 206 -18.00 -13.45 -1.23
CA LYS A 206 -18.66 -13.74 -2.50
C LYS A 206 -19.83 -14.69 -2.26
N ASN A 207 -21.04 -14.14 -2.29
CA ASN A 207 -22.27 -14.92 -2.21
C ASN A 207 -22.59 -15.58 -3.55
N ARG A 208 -23.39 -16.66 -3.55
CA ARG A 208 -23.97 -17.19 -4.80
C ARG A 208 -24.79 -16.07 -5.43
N GLY A 209 -24.47 -15.72 -6.68
CA GLY A 209 -25.35 -14.89 -7.48
C GLY A 209 -26.72 -15.57 -7.51
N HIS A 210 -27.75 -14.89 -7.00
CA HIS A 210 -29.11 -15.25 -7.38
C HIS A 210 -29.18 -14.99 -8.89
N ALA A 211 -29.35 -16.04 -9.68
CA ALA A 211 -29.86 -15.88 -11.03
C ALA A 211 -31.15 -15.06 -10.92
N ARG A 212 -31.11 -13.84 -11.44
CA ARG A 212 -32.33 -13.10 -11.79
C ARG A 212 -32.58 -13.33 -13.27
#